data_AF-A0A939J2N7-F1
#
_entry.id   AF-A0A939J2N7-F1
#
_cell.length_a   1.000
_cell.length_b   1.000
_cell.length_c   1.000
_cell.angle_alpha   90.00
_cell.angle_beta   90.00
_cell.angle_gamma   90.00
#
_symmetry.space_group_name_H-M   'P 1'
#
loop_
_entity.id
_entity.type
_entity.pdbx_description
1 polymer ?
#
loop_
_entity_poly.entity_id
_entity_poly.type
_entity_poly.pdbx_seq_one_letter_code
_entity_poly.pdbx_strand_id
1 'polypeptide(L)' 'MSADIVNLRQARKDKKRRDKDKAAEDNRRKFGRTKAERETARRNRQDLERQVEGHKLDKSHPSDGDDGA' A
#
# COMPACT_ATOMS: atom_id res chain seq x y z
N MET A 1 -4.20 -38.53 -39.03
CA MET A 1 -4.38 -38.23 -37.60
C MET A 1 -3.42 -37.10 -37.26
N SER A 2 -3.94 -35.91 -36.97
CA SER A 2 -3.15 -34.72 -36.64
C SER A 2 -2.72 -34.79 -35.18
N ALA A 3 -1.41 -34.71 -34.92
CA ALA A 3 -0.92 -34.58 -33.56
C ALA A 3 -1.22 -33.16 -33.04
N ASP A 4 -1.86 -33.05 -31.88
CA ASP A 4 -2.07 -31.77 -31.22
C ASP A 4 -0.73 -31.22 -30.72
N ILE A 5 -0.21 -30.21 -31.42
CA ILE A 5 1.04 -29.54 -31.04
C ILE A 5 0.74 -28.60 -29.88
N VAL A 6 0.94 -29.09 -28.66
CA VAL A 6 0.73 -28.28 -27.45
C VAL A 6 1.96 -27.42 -27.16
N ASN A 7 1.77 -26.11 -27.05
CA ASN A 7 2.85 -25.19 -26.70
C ASN A 7 3.18 -25.26 -25.20
N LEU A 8 4.21 -26.03 -24.87
CA LEU A 8 4.67 -26.23 -23.49
C LEU A 8 5.14 -24.93 -22.82
N ARG A 9 5.65 -23.94 -23.57
CA ARG A 9 6.05 -22.64 -23.01
C ARG A 9 4.83 -21.90 -22.46
N GLN A 10 3.74 -21.88 -23.22
CA GLN A 10 2.50 -21.25 -22.78
C GLN A 10 1.90 -21.98 -21.58
N ALA A 11 1.83 -23.31 -21.63
CA ALA A 11 1.34 -24.13 -20.51
C ALA A 11 2.15 -23.89 -19.21
N ARG A 12 3.48 -23.80 -19.30
CA ARG A 12 4.34 -23.47 -18.15
C ARG A 12 4.10 -22.05 -17.63
N LYS A 13 3.91 -21.08 -18.52
CA LYS A 13 3.61 -19.68 -18.15
C LYS A 13 2.29 -19.58 -17.41
N ASP A 14 1.27 -20.28 -17.88
CA ASP A 14 -0.05 -20.27 -17.26
C ASP A 14 -0.06 -21.00 -15.92
N LYS A 15 0.68 -22.11 -15.78
CA LYS A 15 0.94 -22.73 -14.47
C LYS A 15 1.58 -21.74 -13.50
N LYS A 16 2.64 -21.05 -13.91
CA LYS A 16 3.33 -20.05 -13.08
C LYS A 16 2.42 -18.89 -12.68
N ARG A 17 1.49 -18.47 -13.54
CA ARG A 17 0.48 -17.44 -13.21
C ARG A 17 -0.48 -17.96 -12.14
N ARG A 18 -1.06 -19.15 -12.34
CA ARG A 18 -1.97 -19.77 -11.36
C ARG A 18 -1.33 -19.97 -10.00
N ASP A 19 -0.06 -20.37 -9.94
CA ASP A 19 0.66 -20.55 -8.68
C ASP A 19 0.85 -19.20 -7.94
N LYS A 20 1.10 -18.11 -8.67
CA LYS A 20 1.16 -16.76 -8.11
C LYS A 20 -0.20 -16.29 -7.60
N ASP A 21 -1.27 -16.57 -8.34
CA ASP A 21 -2.63 -16.17 -7.95
C ASP A 21 -3.05 -16.87 -6.65
N LYS A 22 -2.78 -18.17 -6.53
CA LYS A 22 -3.00 -18.94 -5.28
C LYS A 22 -2.21 -18.36 -4.11
N ALA A 23 -0.93 -18.07 -4.30
CA ALA A 23 -0.11 -17.44 -3.27
C ALA A 23 -0.65 -16.05 -2.88
N ALA A 24 -1.16 -15.28 -3.84
CA ALA A 24 -1.78 -13.99 -3.58
C ALA A 24 -3.08 -14.14 -2.76
N GLU A 25 -3.93 -15.11 -3.09
CA GLU A 25 -5.13 -15.42 -2.31
C GLU A 25 -4.78 -15.85 -0.88
N ASP A 26 -3.81 -16.74 -0.70
CA ASP A 26 -3.36 -17.17 0.62
C ASP A 26 -2.81 -16.00 1.43
N ASN A 27 -2.08 -15.09 0.79
CA ASN A 27 -1.60 -13.88 1.45
C ASN A 27 -2.74 -12.92 1.82
N ARG A 28 -3.78 -12.80 0.99
CA ARG A 28 -4.99 -12.04 1.34
C ARG A 28 -5.72 -12.67 2.53
N ARG A 29 -5.84 -14.00 2.58
CA ARG A 29 -6.45 -14.73 3.70
C ARG A 29 -5.63 -14.61 4.99
N LYS A 30 -4.31 -14.81 4.92
CA LYS A 30 -3.42 -14.84 6.09
C LYS A 30 -3.14 -13.45 6.67
N PHE A 31 -2.97 -12.45 5.81
CA PHE A 31 -2.51 -11.13 6.24
C PHE A 31 -3.56 -10.03 6.08
N GLY A 32 -4.70 -10.30 5.42
CA GLY A 32 -5.84 -9.39 5.27
C GLY A 32 -5.60 -8.17 4.37
N ARG A 33 -4.33 -7.77 4.18
CA ARG A 33 -3.93 -6.61 3.37
C ARG A 33 -2.71 -6.95 2.52
N THR A 34 -2.71 -6.51 1.26
CA THR A 34 -1.56 -6.66 0.38
C THR A 34 -0.40 -5.74 0.80
N LYS A 35 0.82 -5.97 0.29
CA LYS A 35 1.96 -5.07 0.54
C LYS A 35 1.66 -3.64 0.06
N ALA A 36 1.04 -3.50 -1.11
CA ALA A 36 0.70 -2.21 -1.69
C ALA A 36 -0.32 -1.43 -0.83
N GLU A 37 -1.34 -2.11 -0.32
CA GLU A 37 -2.32 -1.52 0.61
C GLU A 37 -1.68 -1.09 1.94
N ARG A 38 -0.73 -1.88 2.46
CA ARG A 38 0.01 -1.50 3.67
C ARG A 38 0.90 -0.28 3.46
N GLU A 39 1.56 -0.19 2.30
CA GLU A 39 2.43 0.96 1.98
C GLU A 39 1.63 2.24 1.76
N THR A 40 0.51 2.15 1.04
CA THR A 40 -0.41 3.30 0.85
C THR A 40 -0.98 3.77 2.19
N ALA A 41 -1.46 2.85 3.04
CA ALA A 41 -1.93 3.19 4.37
C ALA A 41 -0.85 3.85 5.24
N ARG A 42 0.41 3.37 5.15
CA ARG A 42 1.54 3.97 5.87
C ARG A 42 1.83 5.39 5.40
N ARG A 43 1.84 5.64 4.09
CA ARG A 43 2.06 6.99 3.53
C ARG A 43 0.96 7.96 3.97
N ASN A 44 -0.30 7.56 3.82
CA ASN A 44 -1.44 8.38 4.26
C ASN A 44 -1.33 8.73 5.75
N ARG A 45 -0.92 7.77 6.58
CA ARG A 45 -0.71 8.02 8.01
C ARG A 45 0.39 9.06 8.27
N GLN A 46 1.54 8.93 7.58
CA GLN A 46 2.64 9.90 7.72
C GLN A 46 2.24 11.31 7.26
N ASP A 47 1.48 11.40 6.16
CA ASP A 47 1.00 12.69 5.67
C ASP A 47 0.03 13.33 6.66
N LEU A 48 -0.88 12.56 7.24
CA LEU A 48 -1.79 13.02 8.30
C LEU A 48 -1.03 13.44 9.56
N GLU A 49 -0.04 12.66 10.00
CA GLU A 49 0.79 12.99 11.15
C GLU A 49 1.54 14.31 10.91
N ARG A 50 2.10 14.51 9.72
CA ARG A 50 2.76 15.77 9.33
C ARG A 50 1.79 16.96 9.31
N GLN A 51 0.57 16.76 8.78
CA GLN A 51 -0.44 17.82 8.79
C GLN A 51 -0.81 18.21 10.22
N VAL A 52 -1.07 17.24 11.09
CA VAL A 52 -1.39 17.49 12.49
C VAL A 52 -0.24 18.19 13.22
N GLU A 53 1.00 17.76 12.98
CA GLU A 53 2.20 18.38 13.55
C GLU A 53 2.37 19.82 13.09
N GLY A 54 2.24 20.11 11.79
CA GLY A 54 2.34 21.46 11.24
C GLY A 54 1.24 22.42 11.72
N HIS A 55 0.07 21.89 12.09
CA HIS A 55 -1.03 22.67 12.67
C HIS A 55 -1.03 22.71 14.20
N LYS A 56 -0.06 22.07 14.85
CA LYS A 56 0.04 22.08 16.31
C LYS A 56 0.60 23.43 16.76
N LEU A 57 -0.25 24.28 17.34
CA LEU A 57 0.19 25.46 18.06
C LEU A 57 0.84 25.00 19.37
N ASP A 58 2.14 25.23 19.52
CA ASP A 58 2.81 24.92 20.78
C ASP A 58 2.33 25.92 21.84
N LYS A 59 1.82 25.42 22.98
CA LYS A 59 1.26 26.26 24.05
C LYS A 59 2.30 27.10 24.78
N SER A 60 3.57 27.00 24.38
CA SER A 60 4.71 27.72 24.95
C SER A 60 5.04 29.03 24.24
N HIS A 61 4.28 29.46 23.22
CA HIS A 61 4.43 30.82 22.71
C HIS A 61 3.50 31.74 23.51
N PRO A 62 4.01 32.60 24.42
CA PRO A 62 3.23 33.75 24.85
C PRO A 62 3.00 34.57 23.58
N SER A 63 1.75 34.92 23.29
CA SER A 63 1.43 35.82 22.19
C SER A 63 2.05 37.18 22.50
N ASP A 64 3.21 37.47 21.92
CA ASP A 64 3.69 38.84 21.74
C ASP A 64 2.79 39.50 20.69
N GLY A 65 2.01 40.50 21.12
CA GLY A 65 1.43 41.50 20.23
C GLY A 65 -0.04 41.83 20.44
N ASP A 66 -0.33 42.74 21.37
CA ASP A 66 -1.33 43.81 21.15
C ASP A 66 -0.90 45.08 21.91
N ASP A 67 0.14 45.75 21.39
CA ASP A 67 0.39 47.17 21.61
C ASP A 67 -0.05 47.89 20.33
N GLY A 68 -1.27 48.42 20.27
CA GLY A 68 -1.73 49.10 19.07
C GLY A 68 -3.15 49.67 19.04
N ALA A 69 -3.54 50.53 20.00
CA ALA A 69 -4.39 51.73 19.80
C ALA A 69 -4.56 52.52 21.11
#